data_AF-A0A5Q0M567-F1
#
_entry.id   AF-A0A5Q0M567-F1
#
_cell.length_a   1.000
_cell.length_b   1.000
_cell.length_c   1.000
_cell.angle_alpha   90.00
_cell.angle_beta   90.00
_cell.angle_gamma   90.00
#
_symmetry.space_group_name_H-M   'P 1'
#
loop_
_entity.id
_entity.type
_entity.pdbx_description
1 polymer ?
#
loop_
_entity_poly.entity_id
_entity_poly.type
_entity_poly.pdbx_seq_one_letter_code
_entity_poly.pdbx_strand_id
1 'polypeptide(L)'
;MKKARSNNISRARLLAIVAAVAAISACGGGGDGGGAPAFPILPIAEPAPPPTPAPVSDSSGPCFNEADFREGTVVEFEAAKPGTDPATPSFRRKAVIEAREAFGGANPIAVNVGSETFKSPQFQQSTVKKEYKDLVNGSFLLYGKSTTYKNTIDPSMASSVPPGFPLENISTVSQTFTPPFAFPVNMAPGQVVSQQSTAAKTSVLNGQSGTTVSLPASGELTYHGREQLETPLGMFNTCKLSLKITVGAAGISKDITREFWLAAEGPYRGQLLKGGDTKTSMVVTKMTYSPK
;
A
#
# COMPACT_ATOMS: atom_id res chain seq x y z
N MET A 1 15.18 -59.95 -5.23
CA MET A 1 14.05 -59.31 -4.52
C MET A 1 14.56 -58.53 -3.31
N LYS A 2 14.31 -57.22 -3.22
CA LYS A 2 14.06 -56.46 -1.96
C LYS A 2 13.68 -55.02 -2.32
N LYS A 3 12.49 -54.57 -1.92
CA LYS A 3 12.05 -53.18 -2.04
C LYS A 3 12.65 -52.35 -0.91
N ALA A 4 13.09 -51.14 -1.21
CA ALA A 4 13.23 -50.07 -0.23
C ALA A 4 12.47 -48.83 -0.73
N ARG A 5 11.29 -48.57 -0.17
CA ARG A 5 10.65 -47.25 -0.25
C ARG A 5 11.20 -46.41 0.91
N SER A 6 11.55 -45.16 0.65
CA SER A 6 11.32 -44.09 1.63
C SER A 6 11.24 -42.74 0.93
N ASN A 7 10.02 -42.21 0.82
CA ASN A 7 9.81 -40.82 0.43
C ASN A 7 10.16 -39.93 1.62
N ASN A 8 11.33 -39.31 1.59
CA ASN A 8 11.68 -38.21 2.49
C ASN A 8 12.00 -36.95 1.68
N ILE A 9 10.99 -36.44 0.96
CA ILE A 9 11.00 -35.05 0.49
C ILE A 9 10.89 -34.18 1.74
N SER A 10 12.03 -33.67 2.18
CA SER A 10 12.17 -33.00 3.48
C SER A 10 11.19 -31.84 3.63
N ARG A 11 10.50 -31.80 4.78
CA ARG A 11 9.68 -30.67 5.24
C ARG A 11 10.43 -29.33 5.21
N ALA A 12 11.77 -29.35 5.21
CA ALA A 12 12.61 -28.17 5.05
C ALA A 12 12.40 -27.40 3.73
N ARG A 13 11.92 -28.03 2.64
CA ARG A 13 11.59 -27.30 1.39
C ARG A 13 10.26 -26.56 1.41
N LEU A 14 9.40 -26.78 2.42
CA LEU A 14 8.16 -26.02 2.60
C LEU A 14 8.37 -24.70 3.37
N LEU A 15 9.53 -24.51 4.00
CA LEU A 15 9.79 -23.42 4.95
C LEU A 15 10.51 -22.19 4.34
N ALA A 16 10.79 -22.20 3.04
CA ALA A 16 11.59 -21.16 2.36
C ALA A 16 10.79 -20.05 1.65
N ILE A 17 9.44 -20.04 1.73
CA ILE A 17 8.57 -19.12 0.97
C ILE A 17 7.60 -18.36 1.88
N VAL A 18 8.10 -17.82 3.01
CA VAL A 18 7.34 -16.89 3.87
C VAL A 18 8.06 -15.54 3.94
N ALA A 19 8.13 -14.85 2.80
CA ALA A 19 8.70 -13.51 2.70
C ALA A 19 7.88 -12.57 1.79
N ALA A 20 7.79 -11.31 2.22
CA ALA A 20 7.26 -10.15 1.50
C ALA A 20 5.73 -10.04 1.25
N VAL A 21 4.87 -10.50 2.16
CA VAL A 21 3.62 -9.73 2.43
C VAL A 21 4.03 -8.56 3.33
N ALA A 22 4.25 -7.39 2.76
CA ALA A 22 4.57 -6.13 3.41
C ALA A 22 4.34 -4.97 2.41
N ALA A 23 4.37 -3.73 2.93
CA ALA A 23 4.21 -2.47 2.19
C ALA A 23 2.84 -2.26 1.51
N ILE A 24 1.81 -2.00 2.33
CA ILE A 24 1.34 -0.60 2.41
C ILE A 24 2.32 0.03 3.40
N SER A 25 3.23 0.88 2.93
CA SER A 25 4.47 1.20 3.63
C SER A 25 4.36 2.38 4.59
N ALA A 26 4.59 2.14 5.88
CA ALA A 26 4.94 3.19 6.84
C ALA A 26 5.68 2.67 8.10
N CYS A 27 6.94 3.12 8.23
CA CYS A 27 7.59 3.79 9.38
C CYS A 27 8.07 3.16 10.72
N GLY A 28 8.78 2.03 10.72
CA GLY A 28 9.36 1.49 11.96
C GLY A 28 10.37 2.37 12.76
N GLY A 29 10.03 2.70 14.02
CA GLY A 29 10.88 2.53 15.23
C GLY A 29 11.63 3.72 15.89
N GLY A 30 11.34 4.00 17.17
CA GLY A 30 12.13 4.77 18.19
C GLY A 30 12.43 6.27 17.91
N GLY A 31 12.51 7.21 18.86
CA GLY A 31 12.36 7.18 20.33
C GLY A 31 13.38 8.12 21.02
N ASP A 32 13.20 8.72 22.20
CA ASP A 32 12.05 8.86 23.13
C ASP A 32 12.35 9.98 24.18
N GLY A 33 11.33 10.67 24.76
CA GLY A 33 11.46 11.40 26.05
C GLY A 33 11.02 12.87 26.18
N GLY A 34 9.96 13.12 26.99
CA GLY A 34 9.99 14.15 28.06
C GLY A 34 9.23 15.49 27.93
N GLY A 35 8.21 15.67 28.78
CA GLY A 35 8.00 16.94 29.53
C GLY A 35 6.98 17.98 29.00
N ALA A 36 5.83 18.09 29.66
CA ALA A 36 4.98 19.29 29.66
C ALA A 36 5.44 20.28 30.76
N PRO A 37 5.03 21.56 30.72
CA PRO A 37 3.79 21.94 31.42
C PRO A 37 2.92 23.01 30.73
N ALA A 38 1.72 23.22 31.28
CA ALA A 38 0.70 24.15 30.77
C ALA A 38 0.86 25.60 31.29
N PHE A 39 0.19 26.55 30.60
CA PHE A 39 0.04 27.94 31.02
C PHE A 39 -1.44 28.40 30.91
N PRO A 40 -1.86 29.43 31.67
CA PRO A 40 -3.27 29.65 32.01
C PRO A 40 -4.08 30.39 30.93
N ILE A 41 -5.40 30.16 30.97
CA ILE A 41 -6.41 30.77 30.09
C ILE A 41 -6.84 32.13 30.67
N LEU A 42 -6.83 33.18 29.84
CA LEU A 42 -7.54 34.44 30.10
C LEU A 42 -8.93 34.40 29.44
N PRO A 43 -9.96 35.06 30.03
CA PRO A 43 -11.31 35.05 29.48
C PRO A 43 -11.38 35.90 28.20
N ILE A 44 -11.71 35.25 27.08
CA ILE A 44 -12.01 35.90 25.80
C ILE A 44 -13.52 36.09 25.71
N ALA A 45 -13.96 37.26 25.22
CA ALA A 45 -15.37 37.59 25.06
C ALA A 45 -16.08 36.59 24.13
N GLU A 46 -17.32 36.25 24.49
CA GLU A 46 -18.15 35.25 23.81
C GLU A 46 -18.43 35.67 22.35
N PRO A 47 -17.89 34.96 21.33
CA PRO A 47 -18.19 35.26 19.94
C PRO A 47 -19.63 34.85 19.63
N ALA A 48 -20.28 35.59 18.71
CA ALA A 48 -21.58 35.19 18.18
C ALA A 48 -21.52 33.73 17.68
N PRO A 49 -22.56 32.91 17.92
CA PRO A 49 -22.53 31.50 17.56
C PRO A 49 -22.25 31.35 16.05
N PRO A 50 -21.23 30.56 15.66
CA PRO A 50 -20.95 30.34 14.25
C PRO A 50 -22.18 29.71 13.58
N PRO A 51 -22.41 29.96 12.28
CA PRO A 51 -23.49 29.31 11.55
C PRO A 51 -23.37 27.81 11.73
N THR A 52 -24.46 27.16 12.18
CA THR A 52 -24.48 25.72 12.47
C THR A 52 -23.87 24.97 11.31
N PRO A 53 -22.77 24.22 11.51
CA PRO A 53 -22.16 23.45 10.43
C PRO A 53 -23.24 22.58 9.79
N ALA A 54 -23.35 22.65 8.46
CA ALA A 54 -24.22 21.73 7.73
C ALA A 54 -23.85 20.29 8.18
N PRO A 55 -24.85 19.42 8.47
CA PRO A 55 -24.60 18.15 9.13
C PRO A 55 -23.53 17.39 8.37
N VAL A 56 -22.35 17.30 9.00
CA VAL A 56 -21.18 16.68 8.39
C VAL A 56 -21.58 15.24 8.17
N SER A 57 -21.58 14.79 6.91
CA SER A 57 -21.89 13.38 6.64
C SER A 57 -20.80 12.56 7.29
N ASP A 58 -21.13 11.94 8.43
CA ASP A 58 -20.23 11.06 9.18
C ASP A 58 -19.80 9.84 8.37
N SER A 59 -20.33 9.64 7.17
CA SER A 59 -19.88 8.61 6.25
C SER A 59 -18.45 8.84 5.73
N SER A 60 -17.77 7.75 5.38
CA SER A 60 -16.43 7.78 4.79
C SER A 60 -16.38 8.31 3.34
N GLY A 61 -17.52 8.46 2.67
CA GLY A 61 -17.62 8.76 1.24
C GLY A 61 -16.79 9.96 0.76
N PRO A 62 -16.85 11.12 1.44
CA PRO A 62 -16.05 12.29 1.07
C PRO A 62 -14.54 12.07 1.15
N CYS A 63 -14.06 11.08 1.91
CA CYS A 63 -12.65 10.72 2.01
C CYS A 63 -12.15 9.79 0.89
N PHE A 64 -12.99 9.50 -0.11
CA PHE A 64 -12.58 8.90 -1.37
C PHE A 64 -12.75 9.92 -2.50
N ASN A 65 -11.87 9.89 -3.49
CA ASN A 65 -11.90 10.78 -4.63
C ASN A 65 -11.88 9.96 -5.94
N GLU A 66 -12.84 10.20 -6.83
CA GLU A 66 -12.93 9.49 -8.11
C GLU A 66 -11.75 9.78 -9.03
N ALA A 67 -11.08 10.93 -8.85
CA ALA A 67 -9.84 11.25 -9.55
C ALA A 67 -8.74 10.22 -9.26
N ASP A 68 -8.74 9.57 -8.09
CA ASP A 68 -7.82 8.49 -7.73
C ASP A 68 -8.12 7.15 -8.45
N PHE A 69 -9.00 7.20 -9.46
CA PHE A 69 -9.31 6.11 -10.38
C PHE A 69 -9.26 6.52 -11.85
N ARG A 70 -8.72 7.72 -12.16
CA ARG A 70 -8.57 8.24 -13.53
C ARG A 70 -7.10 8.24 -13.95
N GLU A 71 -6.85 7.81 -15.19
CA GLU A 71 -5.52 7.79 -15.79
C GLU A 71 -4.90 9.20 -15.83
N GLY A 72 -3.60 9.28 -15.53
CA GLY A 72 -2.85 10.54 -15.48
C GLY A 72 -2.99 11.31 -14.16
N THR A 73 -3.76 10.82 -13.19
CA THR A 73 -3.72 11.34 -11.81
C THR A 73 -2.36 11.00 -11.17
N VAL A 74 -1.75 11.99 -10.51
CA VAL A 74 -0.46 11.84 -9.83
C VAL A 74 -0.57 12.32 -8.39
N VAL A 75 -0.07 11.52 -7.45
CA VAL A 75 0.23 11.98 -6.09
C VAL A 75 1.70 11.68 -5.76
N GLU A 76 2.40 12.66 -5.25
CA GLU A 76 3.76 12.52 -4.74
C GLU A 76 3.82 13.08 -3.33
N PHE A 77 4.28 12.30 -2.37
CA PHE A 77 4.35 12.72 -0.99
C PHE A 77 5.62 12.26 -0.27
N GLU A 78 6.02 13.06 0.71
CA GLU A 78 7.07 12.76 1.68
C GLU A 78 6.41 12.59 3.05
N ALA A 79 6.93 11.65 3.85
CA ALA A 79 6.40 11.39 5.18
C ALA A 79 7.53 11.14 6.18
N ALA A 80 7.29 11.53 7.43
CA ALA A 80 8.21 11.41 8.55
C ALA A 80 7.53 10.72 9.74
N LYS A 81 8.30 10.29 10.74
CA LYS A 81 7.72 9.83 12.02
C LYS A 81 7.16 11.07 12.76
N PRO A 82 6.06 10.94 13.51
CA PRO A 82 5.69 11.94 14.51
C PRO A 82 6.91 12.28 15.40
N GLY A 83 7.17 13.57 15.61
CA GLY A 83 8.30 14.05 16.42
C GLY A 83 9.69 13.99 15.75
N THR A 84 9.80 13.56 14.49
CA THR A 84 11.05 13.74 13.71
C THR A 84 10.99 15.01 12.87
N ASP A 85 12.16 15.61 12.60
CA ASP A 85 12.28 16.83 11.80
C ASP A 85 11.64 16.65 10.41
N PRO A 86 10.60 17.43 10.04
CA PRO A 86 9.92 17.31 8.75
C PRO A 86 10.82 17.66 7.54
N ALA A 87 11.98 18.29 7.75
CA ALA A 87 12.97 18.50 6.71
C ALA A 87 13.73 17.22 6.30
N THR A 88 13.74 16.19 7.16
CA THR A 88 14.40 14.89 6.90
C THR A 88 13.36 13.77 6.74
N PRO A 89 12.73 13.63 5.55
CA PRO A 89 11.67 12.64 5.35
C PRO A 89 12.20 11.21 5.44
N SER A 90 11.54 10.37 6.25
CA SER A 90 11.89 8.95 6.37
C SER A 90 11.34 8.09 5.23
N PHE A 91 10.50 8.67 4.37
CA PHE A 91 9.91 8.02 3.22
C PHE A 91 9.41 9.01 2.17
N ARG A 92 9.49 8.59 0.90
CA ARG A 92 8.91 9.29 -0.24
C ARG A 92 8.19 8.26 -1.12
N ARG A 93 7.00 8.60 -1.59
CA ARG A 93 6.23 7.80 -2.55
C ARG A 93 5.68 8.69 -3.64
N LYS A 94 5.88 8.27 -4.88
CA LYS A 94 5.20 8.79 -6.05
C LYS A 94 4.29 7.70 -6.58
N ALA A 95 3.00 8.01 -6.72
CA ALA A 95 2.01 7.16 -7.34
C ALA A 95 1.49 7.86 -8.60
N VAL A 96 1.53 7.16 -9.73
CA VAL A 96 0.96 7.57 -11.01
C VAL A 96 -0.12 6.57 -11.38
N ILE A 97 -1.32 7.05 -11.68
CA ILE A 97 -2.38 6.21 -12.23
C ILE A 97 -2.14 6.09 -13.73
N GLU A 98 -1.84 4.88 -14.16
CA GLU A 98 -1.60 4.51 -15.54
C GLU A 98 -2.92 4.00 -16.17
N ALA A 99 -2.88 3.65 -17.46
CA ALA A 99 -3.98 3.01 -18.14
C ALA A 99 -4.45 1.71 -17.44
N ARG A 100 -5.66 1.26 -17.77
CA ARG A 100 -6.15 -0.05 -17.32
C ARG A 100 -5.28 -1.18 -17.89
N GLU A 101 -4.95 -2.13 -17.04
CA GLU A 101 -4.04 -3.24 -17.35
C GLU A 101 -4.68 -4.57 -16.95
N ALA A 102 -4.55 -5.58 -17.82
CA ALA A 102 -5.09 -6.91 -17.55
C ALA A 102 -4.36 -7.57 -16.37
N PHE A 103 -5.05 -7.78 -15.25
CA PHE A 103 -4.48 -8.31 -14.01
C PHE A 103 -5.50 -9.15 -13.24
N GLY A 104 -5.07 -10.33 -12.74
CA GLY A 104 -5.91 -11.19 -11.90
C GLY A 104 -7.22 -11.68 -12.55
N GLY A 105 -7.28 -11.76 -13.88
CA GLY A 105 -8.50 -12.10 -14.62
C GLY A 105 -9.48 -10.95 -14.86
N ALA A 106 -9.08 -9.71 -14.54
CA ALA A 106 -9.86 -8.49 -14.75
C ALA A 106 -9.03 -7.41 -15.49
N ASN A 107 -9.60 -6.22 -15.69
CA ASN A 107 -8.94 -5.06 -16.28
C ASN A 107 -8.97 -3.81 -15.35
N PRO A 108 -8.39 -3.90 -14.14
CA PRO A 108 -8.33 -2.79 -13.18
C PRO A 108 -7.45 -1.63 -13.66
N ILE A 109 -7.48 -0.50 -12.96
CA ILE A 109 -6.45 0.53 -13.14
C ILE A 109 -5.12 0.06 -12.54
N ALA A 110 -4.04 0.35 -13.24
CA ALA A 110 -2.68 0.19 -12.73
C ALA A 110 -2.25 1.48 -12.02
N VAL A 111 -1.70 1.35 -10.81
CA VAL A 111 -1.06 2.47 -10.11
C VAL A 111 0.41 2.14 -9.90
N ASN A 112 1.29 2.86 -10.59
CA ASN A 112 2.74 2.74 -10.44
C ASN A 112 3.17 3.53 -9.21
N VAL A 113 3.53 2.80 -8.14
CA VAL A 113 3.77 3.34 -6.78
C VAL A 113 5.26 3.43 -6.42
N GLY A 114 6.12 3.18 -7.39
CA GLY A 114 7.56 3.24 -7.25
C GLY A 114 8.26 2.71 -8.49
N SER A 115 9.07 3.57 -9.11
CA SER A 115 9.96 3.20 -10.20
C SER A 115 11.38 3.61 -9.83
N GLU A 116 12.27 2.64 -9.71
CA GLU A 116 13.66 2.79 -9.28
C GLU A 116 14.59 2.26 -10.37
N THR A 117 15.68 2.95 -10.69
CA THR A 117 16.70 2.43 -11.60
C THR A 117 18.08 2.57 -10.99
N PHE A 118 18.71 1.44 -10.69
CA PHE A 118 20.12 1.35 -10.33
C PHE A 118 20.95 1.17 -11.61
N LYS A 119 22.06 1.90 -11.72
CA LYS A 119 23.05 1.75 -12.80
C LYS A 119 24.44 1.67 -12.19
N SER A 120 25.19 0.64 -12.56
CA SER A 120 26.65 0.57 -12.49
C SER A 120 27.20 0.40 -13.91
N PRO A 121 28.52 0.57 -14.14
CA PRO A 121 29.11 0.42 -15.48
C PRO A 121 28.92 -0.96 -16.12
N GLN A 122 28.67 -2.00 -15.33
CA GLN A 122 28.52 -3.39 -15.78
C GLN A 122 27.06 -3.87 -15.81
N PHE A 123 26.15 -3.16 -15.13
CA PHE A 123 24.82 -3.68 -14.81
C PHE A 123 23.80 -2.56 -14.57
N GLN A 124 22.61 -2.72 -15.14
CA GLN A 124 21.45 -1.89 -14.88
C GLN A 124 20.29 -2.74 -14.34
N GLN A 125 19.68 -2.30 -13.25
CA GLN A 125 18.43 -2.86 -12.73
C GLN A 125 17.37 -1.78 -12.65
N SER A 126 16.28 -1.95 -13.38
CA SER A 126 15.04 -1.19 -13.22
C SER A 126 14.03 -2.00 -12.42
N THR A 127 13.38 -1.39 -11.44
CA THR A 127 12.31 -1.97 -10.63
C THR A 127 11.07 -1.11 -10.73
N VAL A 128 9.94 -1.68 -11.15
CA VAL A 128 8.64 -1.02 -11.21
C VAL A 128 7.67 -1.76 -10.28
N LYS A 129 7.03 -1.04 -9.37
CA LYS A 129 6.07 -1.55 -8.38
C LYS A 129 4.69 -1.04 -8.75
N LYS A 130 3.72 -1.93 -8.98
CA LYS A 130 2.33 -1.57 -9.28
C LYS A 130 1.35 -2.11 -8.24
N GLU A 131 0.35 -1.31 -7.89
CA GLU A 131 -0.86 -1.69 -7.16
C GLU A 131 -2.04 -1.70 -8.15
N TYR A 132 -2.91 -2.70 -8.08
CA TYR A 132 -4.07 -2.84 -8.98
C TYR A 132 -5.36 -2.73 -8.18
N LYS A 133 -6.15 -1.70 -8.50
CA LYS A 133 -7.41 -1.36 -7.82
C LYS A 133 -8.47 -0.91 -8.82
N ASP A 134 -9.69 -0.71 -8.37
CA ASP A 134 -10.75 -0.07 -9.16
C ASP A 134 -11.81 0.56 -8.26
N LEU A 135 -12.71 1.37 -8.82
CA LEU A 135 -13.91 1.88 -8.16
C LEU A 135 -15.13 1.43 -8.98
N VAL A 136 -15.88 0.46 -8.45
CA VAL A 136 -17.02 -0.16 -9.14
C VAL A 136 -18.22 -0.17 -8.21
N ASN A 137 -19.35 0.36 -8.68
CA ASN A 137 -20.64 0.37 -7.96
C ASN A 137 -20.53 0.90 -6.51
N GLY A 138 -19.76 1.99 -6.30
CA GLY A 138 -19.56 2.59 -4.98
C GLY A 138 -18.70 1.76 -4.01
N SER A 139 -17.97 0.76 -4.51
CA SER A 139 -16.98 -0.01 -3.75
C SER A 139 -15.60 0.14 -4.37
N PHE A 140 -14.56 0.31 -3.55
CA PHE A 140 -13.19 0.19 -4.02
C PHE A 140 -12.77 -1.28 -4.01
N LEU A 141 -12.18 -1.73 -5.11
CA LEU A 141 -11.73 -3.11 -5.30
C LEU A 141 -10.21 -3.19 -5.19
N LEU A 142 -9.69 -4.18 -4.48
CA LEU A 142 -8.26 -4.49 -4.40
C LEU A 142 -7.98 -5.82 -5.11
N TYR A 143 -7.39 -5.75 -6.31
CA TYR A 143 -7.02 -6.92 -7.11
C TYR A 143 -5.66 -7.48 -6.73
N GLY A 144 -4.75 -6.63 -6.25
CA GLY A 144 -3.44 -7.05 -5.76
C GLY A 144 -2.31 -6.12 -6.19
N LYS A 145 -1.13 -6.68 -6.43
CA LYS A 145 0.09 -5.92 -6.75
C LYS A 145 1.08 -6.72 -7.60
N SER A 146 1.97 -6.02 -8.29
CA SER A 146 3.11 -6.61 -8.99
C SER A 146 4.41 -5.86 -8.68
N THR A 147 5.54 -6.52 -8.88
CA THR A 147 6.84 -5.88 -8.96
C THR A 147 7.63 -6.53 -10.09
N THR A 148 8.00 -5.71 -11.07
CA THR A 148 8.77 -6.12 -12.25
C THR A 148 10.19 -5.61 -12.10
N TYR A 149 11.15 -6.52 -12.23
CA TYR A 149 12.58 -6.28 -12.24
C TYR A 149 13.08 -6.51 -13.67
N LYS A 150 13.63 -5.48 -14.31
CA LYS A 150 14.37 -5.60 -15.56
C LYS A 150 15.85 -5.43 -15.27
N ASN A 151 16.61 -6.49 -15.50
CA ASN A 151 18.04 -6.57 -15.29
C ASN A 151 18.73 -6.63 -16.66
N THR A 152 19.70 -5.75 -16.90
CA THR A 152 20.49 -5.69 -18.13
C THR A 152 21.97 -5.69 -17.76
N ILE A 153 22.74 -6.60 -18.36
CA ILE A 153 24.20 -6.72 -18.23
C ILE A 153 24.84 -6.05 -19.44
N ASP A 154 25.91 -5.29 -19.23
CA ASP A 154 26.62 -4.65 -20.33
C ASP A 154 27.23 -5.71 -21.30
N PRO A 155 27.11 -5.55 -22.63
CA PRO A 155 27.68 -6.50 -23.59
C PRO A 155 29.19 -6.73 -23.45
N SER A 156 29.96 -5.77 -22.91
CA SER A 156 31.39 -5.94 -22.59
C SER A 156 31.65 -7.01 -21.52
N MET A 157 30.64 -7.31 -20.69
CA MET A 157 30.69 -8.33 -19.66
C MET A 157 30.16 -9.69 -20.13
N ALA A 158 29.78 -9.85 -21.41
CA ALA A 158 29.24 -11.10 -21.94
C ALA A 158 30.20 -12.30 -21.83
N SER A 159 31.52 -12.07 -21.82
CA SER A 159 32.55 -13.10 -21.57
C SER A 159 32.65 -13.53 -20.10
N SER A 160 32.06 -12.78 -19.17
CA SER A 160 32.08 -13.05 -17.73
C SER A 160 30.86 -13.83 -17.22
N VAL A 161 29.84 -14.02 -18.07
CA VAL A 161 28.64 -14.82 -17.76
C VAL A 161 28.68 -16.20 -18.45
N PRO A 162 27.98 -17.22 -17.92
CA PRO A 162 27.94 -18.54 -18.54
C PRO A 162 27.43 -18.51 -19.98
N PRO A 163 27.93 -19.38 -20.89
CA PRO A 163 27.39 -19.49 -22.25
C PRO A 163 25.87 -19.71 -22.25
N GLY A 164 25.16 -18.92 -23.05
CA GLY A 164 23.69 -18.95 -23.11
C GLY A 164 22.99 -18.18 -21.98
N PHE A 165 23.72 -17.52 -21.07
CA PHE A 165 23.11 -16.62 -20.08
C PHE A 165 22.55 -15.36 -20.79
N PRO A 166 21.25 -15.06 -20.66
CA PRO A 166 20.66 -13.90 -21.31
C PRO A 166 21.15 -12.59 -20.67
N LEU A 167 21.66 -11.67 -21.48
CA LEU A 167 22.14 -10.35 -21.02
C LEU A 167 21.02 -9.44 -20.54
N GLU A 168 19.78 -9.68 -20.97
CA GLU A 168 18.58 -9.04 -20.42
C GLU A 168 17.68 -10.09 -19.78
N ASN A 169 17.20 -9.81 -18.57
CA ASN A 169 16.21 -10.62 -17.86
C ASN A 169 15.08 -9.74 -17.33
N ILE A 170 13.84 -10.19 -17.50
CA ILE A 170 12.65 -9.56 -16.94
C ILE A 170 11.99 -10.57 -15.99
N SER A 171 11.93 -10.23 -14.71
CA SER A 171 11.29 -11.02 -13.67
C SER A 171 10.14 -10.24 -13.06
N THR A 172 8.92 -10.77 -13.11
CA THR A 172 7.74 -10.18 -12.49
C THR A 172 7.24 -11.08 -11.38
N VAL A 173 7.11 -10.53 -10.17
CA VAL A 173 6.44 -11.18 -9.04
C VAL A 173 5.10 -10.50 -8.82
N SER A 174 4.00 -11.23 -8.94
CA SER A 174 2.64 -10.75 -8.67
C SER A 174 2.04 -11.41 -7.43
N GLN A 175 1.11 -10.70 -6.80
CA GLN A 175 0.18 -11.24 -5.83
C GLN A 175 -1.23 -10.78 -6.24
N THR A 176 -2.13 -11.72 -6.53
CA THR A 176 -3.53 -11.46 -6.89
C THR A 176 -4.47 -11.91 -5.78
N PHE A 177 -5.60 -11.22 -5.62
CA PHE A 177 -6.72 -11.64 -4.78
C PHE A 177 -7.89 -12.10 -5.68
N THR A 178 -8.44 -13.28 -5.39
CA THR A 178 -9.54 -13.87 -6.16
C THR A 178 -10.59 -14.49 -5.22
N PRO A 179 -11.82 -13.95 -5.14
CA PRO A 179 -12.24 -12.66 -5.71
C PRO A 179 -11.42 -11.48 -5.15
N PRO A 180 -11.34 -10.33 -5.85
CA PRO A 180 -10.76 -9.11 -5.29
C PRO A 180 -11.54 -8.69 -4.04
N PHE A 181 -10.87 -8.09 -3.05
CA PHE A 181 -11.59 -7.52 -1.91
C PHE A 181 -12.33 -6.26 -2.36
N ALA A 182 -13.65 -6.20 -2.16
CA ALA A 182 -14.51 -5.09 -2.58
C ALA A 182 -15.12 -4.40 -1.35
N PHE A 183 -14.62 -3.23 -0.96
CA PHE A 183 -15.10 -2.53 0.23
C PHE A 183 -15.92 -1.28 -0.13
N PRO A 184 -17.07 -1.03 0.52
CA PRO A 184 -17.88 0.14 0.20
C PRO A 184 -17.16 1.44 0.54
N VAL A 185 -17.30 2.44 -0.34
CA VAL A 185 -16.77 3.80 -0.16
C VAL A 185 -17.56 4.58 0.90
N ASN A 186 -18.87 4.30 1.01
CA ASN A 186 -19.78 4.93 1.97
C ASN A 186 -20.02 3.99 3.16
N MET A 187 -19.15 4.05 4.17
CA MET A 187 -19.30 3.35 5.44
C MET A 187 -19.80 4.31 6.53
N ALA A 188 -20.60 3.81 7.47
CA ALA A 188 -20.94 4.53 8.72
C ALA A 188 -19.82 4.36 9.77
N PRO A 189 -19.64 5.30 10.73
CA PRO A 189 -18.67 5.13 11.81
C PRO A 189 -18.88 3.84 12.59
N GLY A 190 -17.79 3.13 12.90
CA GLY A 190 -17.81 1.82 13.55
C GLY A 190 -18.19 0.65 12.63
N GLN A 191 -18.57 0.90 11.37
CA GLN A 191 -18.87 -0.17 10.42
C GLN A 191 -17.61 -0.99 10.10
N VAL A 192 -17.77 -2.31 10.12
CA VAL A 192 -16.77 -3.30 9.71
C VAL A 192 -17.29 -4.08 8.51
N VAL A 193 -16.46 -4.28 7.49
CA VAL A 193 -16.76 -5.12 6.33
C VAL A 193 -15.63 -6.13 6.15
N SER A 194 -15.95 -7.41 6.31
CA SER A 194 -14.98 -8.52 6.23
C SER A 194 -15.32 -9.46 5.08
N GLN A 195 -14.30 -9.89 4.34
CA GLN A 195 -14.41 -10.72 3.13
C GLN A 195 -13.37 -11.83 3.11
N GLN A 196 -13.69 -12.92 2.40
CA GLN A 196 -12.78 -14.03 2.12
C GLN A 196 -12.32 -13.98 0.67
N SER A 197 -11.08 -14.40 0.42
CA SER A 197 -10.43 -14.41 -0.88
C SER A 197 -9.37 -15.52 -0.93
N THR A 198 -8.79 -15.77 -2.10
CA THR A 198 -7.54 -16.51 -2.24
C THR A 198 -6.45 -15.55 -2.68
N ALA A 199 -5.34 -15.49 -1.94
CA ALA A 199 -4.13 -14.80 -2.36
C ALA A 199 -3.23 -15.77 -3.15
N ALA A 200 -3.09 -15.54 -4.45
CA ALA A 200 -2.16 -16.29 -5.30
C ALA A 200 -0.91 -15.46 -5.57
N LYS A 201 0.27 -16.03 -5.34
CA LYS A 201 1.56 -15.42 -5.66
C LYS A 201 2.21 -16.16 -6.82
N THR A 202 2.57 -15.44 -7.88
CA THR A 202 3.18 -15.99 -9.09
C THR A 202 4.49 -15.26 -9.36
N SER A 203 5.51 -15.99 -9.80
CA SER A 203 6.74 -15.43 -10.35
C SER A 203 6.86 -15.81 -11.82
N VAL A 204 7.15 -14.85 -12.69
CA VAL A 204 7.38 -15.04 -14.12
C VAL A 204 8.79 -14.56 -14.45
N LEU A 205 9.59 -15.37 -15.14
CA LEU A 205 10.94 -15.00 -15.60
C LEU A 205 10.99 -15.14 -17.12
N ASN A 206 11.30 -14.07 -17.83
CA ASN A 206 11.41 -14.03 -19.30
C ASN A 206 10.18 -14.63 -20.01
N GLY A 207 8.98 -14.32 -19.50
CA GLY A 207 7.70 -14.87 -19.98
C GLY A 207 7.37 -16.29 -19.52
N GLN A 208 8.31 -17.01 -18.90
CA GLN A 208 8.06 -18.34 -18.33
C GLN A 208 7.50 -18.23 -16.91
N SER A 209 6.25 -18.64 -16.74
CA SER A 209 5.61 -18.73 -15.42
C SER A 209 6.24 -19.84 -14.57
N GLY A 210 6.77 -19.48 -13.41
CA GLY A 210 7.14 -20.41 -12.36
C GLY A 210 5.94 -20.86 -11.53
N THR A 211 6.21 -21.58 -10.44
CA THR A 211 5.17 -22.07 -9.53
C THR A 211 4.32 -20.94 -8.98
N THR A 212 3.00 -21.06 -9.14
CA THR A 212 2.03 -20.22 -8.41
C THR A 212 1.71 -20.87 -7.07
N VAL A 213 1.76 -20.10 -5.99
CA VAL A 213 1.41 -20.54 -4.63
C VAL A 213 0.15 -19.79 -4.19
N SER A 214 -0.93 -20.53 -3.92
CA SER A 214 -2.21 -19.98 -3.49
C SER A 214 -2.47 -20.30 -2.02
N LEU A 215 -2.89 -19.30 -1.26
CA LEU A 215 -3.26 -19.41 0.15
C LEU A 215 -4.61 -18.74 0.39
N PRO A 216 -5.44 -19.24 1.33
CA PRO A 216 -6.64 -18.52 1.74
C PRO A 216 -6.24 -17.17 2.35
N ALA A 217 -7.08 -16.17 2.14
CA ALA A 217 -6.89 -14.82 2.61
C ALA A 217 -8.20 -14.21 3.09
N SER A 218 -8.14 -13.33 4.09
CA SER A 218 -9.26 -12.50 4.49
C SER A 218 -8.86 -11.03 4.52
N GLY A 219 -9.82 -10.17 4.25
CA GLY A 219 -9.66 -8.72 4.24
C GLY A 219 -10.80 -8.10 5.04
N GLU A 220 -10.46 -7.24 5.99
CA GLU A 220 -11.39 -6.58 6.89
C GLU A 220 -11.08 -5.08 6.92
N LEU A 221 -12.05 -4.27 6.51
CA LEU A 221 -11.99 -2.82 6.57
C LEU A 221 -12.94 -2.33 7.66
N THR A 222 -12.40 -1.50 8.56
CA THR A 222 -13.17 -0.75 9.55
C THR A 222 -13.04 0.74 9.23
N TYR A 223 -14.16 1.45 9.24
CA TYR A 223 -14.17 2.90 9.26
C TYR A 223 -14.50 3.38 10.67
N HIS A 224 -13.59 4.14 11.28
CA HIS A 224 -13.69 4.54 12.69
C HIS A 224 -14.53 5.81 12.88
N GLY A 225 -14.62 6.64 11.85
CA GLY A 225 -15.29 7.94 11.89
C GLY A 225 -14.39 9.07 11.37
N ARG A 226 -14.88 10.29 11.53
CA ARG A 226 -14.11 11.51 11.23
C ARG A 226 -13.34 11.99 12.46
N GLU A 227 -12.14 12.49 12.23
CA GLU A 227 -11.40 13.27 13.23
C GLU A 227 -10.58 14.38 12.58
N GLN A 228 -10.30 15.43 13.36
CA GLN A 228 -9.44 16.53 12.96
C GLN A 228 -7.99 16.12 13.17
N LEU A 229 -7.16 16.25 12.13
CA LEU A 229 -5.75 15.90 12.15
C LEU A 229 -4.90 17.12 11.80
N GLU A 230 -4.01 17.50 12.71
CA GLU A 230 -2.94 18.45 12.45
C GLU A 230 -1.75 17.75 11.79
N THR A 231 -1.21 18.37 10.74
CA THR A 231 -0.05 17.88 9.98
C THR A 231 0.82 19.08 9.56
N PRO A 232 2.07 18.87 9.11
CA PRO A 232 2.86 19.94 8.48
C PRO A 232 2.24 20.52 7.20
N LEU A 233 1.25 19.86 6.60
CA LEU A 233 0.46 20.40 5.49
C LEU A 233 -0.69 21.33 5.94
N GLY A 234 -0.91 21.46 7.25
CA GLY A 234 -2.04 22.16 7.86
C GLY A 234 -2.98 21.23 8.63
N MET A 235 -4.14 21.78 9.00
CA MET A 235 -5.19 21.11 9.75
C MET A 235 -6.28 20.60 8.79
N PHE A 236 -6.69 19.34 8.94
CA PHE A 236 -7.65 18.69 8.04
C PHE A 236 -8.73 17.95 8.82
N ASN A 237 -9.96 17.97 8.31
CA ASN A 237 -10.93 16.92 8.64
C ASN A 237 -10.57 15.65 7.86
N THR A 238 -10.50 14.52 8.55
CA THR A 238 -10.01 13.25 7.99
C THR A 238 -10.93 12.10 8.33
N CYS A 239 -10.97 11.07 7.49
CA CYS A 239 -11.53 9.77 7.86
C CYS A 239 -10.42 8.86 8.36
N LYS A 240 -10.60 8.28 9.56
CA LYS A 240 -9.75 7.20 10.05
C LYS A 240 -10.31 5.85 9.60
N LEU A 241 -9.48 5.06 8.91
CA LEU A 241 -9.79 3.68 8.53
C LEU A 241 -8.71 2.73 9.06
N SER A 242 -9.08 1.48 9.26
CA SER A 242 -8.12 0.38 9.45
C SER A 242 -8.42 -0.78 8.52
N LEU A 243 -7.40 -1.26 7.81
CA LEU A 243 -7.45 -2.44 6.94
C LEU A 243 -6.60 -3.55 7.55
N LYS A 244 -7.23 -4.67 7.89
CA LYS A 244 -6.57 -5.92 8.23
C LYS A 244 -6.62 -6.87 7.02
N ILE A 245 -5.47 -7.38 6.60
CA ILE A 245 -5.38 -8.49 5.65
C ILE A 245 -4.64 -9.65 6.31
N THR A 246 -5.27 -10.82 6.35
CA THR A 246 -4.66 -12.08 6.76
C THR A 246 -4.42 -12.94 5.52
N VAL A 247 -3.25 -13.56 5.40
CA VAL A 247 -2.95 -14.55 4.35
C VAL A 247 -2.32 -15.79 4.99
N GLY A 248 -2.86 -16.97 4.70
CA GLY A 248 -2.34 -18.25 5.17
C GLY A 248 -3.42 -19.15 5.80
N ALA A 249 -3.08 -20.42 5.97
CA ALA A 249 -3.97 -21.44 6.51
C ALA A 249 -3.84 -21.56 8.03
N ALA A 250 -4.78 -22.26 8.68
CA ALA A 250 -4.78 -22.48 10.12
C ALA A 250 -3.42 -23.04 10.60
N GLY A 251 -2.80 -22.33 11.55
CA GLY A 251 -1.48 -22.66 12.11
C GLY A 251 -0.28 -21.94 11.45
N ILE A 252 -0.41 -21.41 10.23
CA ILE A 252 0.61 -20.57 9.57
C ILE A 252 -0.09 -19.45 8.79
N SER A 253 -0.45 -18.39 9.50
CA SER A 253 -1.01 -17.16 8.92
C SER A 253 -0.05 -15.98 9.08
N LYS A 254 -0.18 -15.00 8.18
CA LYS A 254 0.45 -13.69 8.28
C LYS A 254 -0.61 -12.60 8.25
N ASP A 255 -0.72 -11.88 9.35
CA ASP A 255 -1.60 -10.73 9.49
C ASP A 255 -0.84 -9.43 9.18
N ILE A 256 -1.51 -8.51 8.50
CA ILE A 256 -1.09 -7.12 8.32
C ILE A 256 -2.28 -6.24 8.65
N THR A 257 -2.19 -5.50 9.75
CA THR A 257 -3.12 -4.41 10.06
C THR A 257 -2.45 -3.08 9.76
N ARG A 258 -3.17 -2.21 9.04
CA ARG A 258 -2.78 -0.83 8.75
C ARG A 258 -3.86 0.11 9.21
N GLU A 259 -3.47 1.24 9.81
CA GLU A 259 -4.35 2.39 10.03
C GLU A 259 -3.96 3.50 9.06
N PHE A 260 -4.94 4.25 8.57
CA PHE A 260 -4.72 5.38 7.67
C PHE A 260 -5.79 6.45 7.82
N TRP A 261 -5.35 7.70 7.63
CA TRP A 261 -6.14 8.91 7.68
C TRP A 261 -6.16 9.53 6.30
N LEU A 262 -7.35 9.62 5.71
CA LEU A 262 -7.58 10.22 4.39
C LEU A 262 -8.22 11.59 4.55
N ALA A 263 -7.75 12.58 3.79
CA ALA A 263 -8.37 13.91 3.81
C ALA A 263 -9.83 13.85 3.30
N ALA A 264 -10.77 14.38 4.08
CA ALA A 264 -12.19 14.38 3.73
C ALA A 264 -12.57 15.49 2.73
N GLU A 265 -11.72 16.51 2.61
CA GLU A 265 -11.99 17.75 1.91
C GLU A 265 -10.70 18.50 1.55
N GLY A 266 -10.83 19.68 0.95
CA GLY A 266 -9.72 20.52 0.55
C GLY A 266 -8.93 20.00 -0.66
N PRO A 267 -7.76 20.58 -0.98
CA PRO A 267 -7.00 20.27 -2.18
C PRO A 267 -6.45 18.84 -2.20
N TYR A 268 -6.34 18.18 -1.04
CA TYR A 268 -5.82 16.82 -0.91
C TYR A 268 -6.90 15.76 -0.65
N ARG A 269 -8.19 16.08 -0.89
CA ARG A 269 -9.31 15.14 -0.71
C ARG A 269 -9.00 13.77 -1.34
N GLY A 270 -9.18 12.70 -0.54
CA GLY A 270 -8.86 11.32 -0.91
C GLY A 270 -7.45 10.87 -0.55
N GLN A 271 -6.51 11.80 -0.33
CA GLN A 271 -5.11 11.46 -0.13
C GLN A 271 -4.78 11.12 1.32
N LEU A 272 -3.77 10.26 1.47
CA LEU A 272 -3.20 9.84 2.75
C LEU A 272 -2.49 11.02 3.43
N LEU A 273 -2.90 11.36 4.66
CA LEU A 273 -2.25 12.39 5.49
C LEU A 273 -1.43 11.79 6.64
N LYS A 274 -1.85 10.63 7.15
CA LYS A 274 -1.14 9.83 8.14
C LYS A 274 -1.44 8.37 7.88
N GLY A 275 -0.48 7.48 8.09
CA GLY A 275 -0.70 6.04 7.90
C GLY A 275 0.42 5.20 8.49
N GLY A 276 0.14 3.94 8.77
CA GLY A 276 1.02 3.11 9.58
C GLY A 276 0.53 1.69 9.74
N ASP A 277 1.35 0.84 10.35
CA ASP A 277 0.80 -0.22 11.19
C ASP A 277 0.52 0.34 12.58
N THR A 278 -0.20 -0.43 13.41
CA THR A 278 -0.66 0.01 14.74
C THR A 278 0.46 0.35 15.72
N LYS A 279 1.71 0.04 15.38
CA LYS A 279 2.90 0.36 16.19
C LYS A 279 3.73 1.49 15.61
N THR A 280 3.63 1.71 14.30
CA THR A 280 4.59 2.53 13.56
C THR A 280 3.84 3.32 12.47
N SER A 281 3.68 4.63 12.70
CA SER A 281 2.95 5.52 11.80
C SER A 281 3.82 6.67 11.29
N MET A 282 3.51 7.11 10.08
CA MET A 282 4.04 8.27 9.37
C MET A 282 2.97 9.36 9.35
N VAL A 283 3.40 10.62 9.43
CA VAL A 283 2.60 11.78 9.03
C VAL A 283 3.23 12.36 7.76
N VAL A 284 2.40 12.75 6.80
CA VAL A 284 2.84 13.37 5.55
C VAL A 284 3.32 14.78 5.82
N THR A 285 4.54 15.09 5.38
CA THR A 285 5.21 16.38 5.58
C THR A 285 5.17 17.26 4.34
N LYS A 286 5.15 16.67 3.14
CA LYS A 286 4.97 17.35 1.85
C LYS A 286 4.08 16.52 0.95
N MET A 287 3.22 17.17 0.15
CA MET A 287 2.41 16.50 -0.87
C MET A 287 2.24 17.40 -2.09
N THR A 288 2.33 16.80 -3.27
CA THR A 288 1.85 17.33 -4.54
C THR A 288 0.78 16.38 -5.05
N TYR A 289 -0.41 16.91 -5.37
CA TYR A 289 -1.52 16.14 -5.93
C TYR A 289 -1.99 16.80 -7.23
N SER A 290 -2.24 15.99 -8.25
CA SER A 290 -2.65 16.42 -9.58
C SER A 290 -3.76 15.50 -10.08
N PRO A 291 -5.01 15.71 -9.64
CA PRO A 291 -6.18 14.94 -10.07
C PRO A 291 -6.52 15.17 -11.55
N LYS A 292 -7.30 14.24 -12.11
CA LYS A 292 -7.95 14.28 -13.42
C LYS A 292 -9.46 14.08 -13.29
#